data_AF-A0A251VGX4-F1
#
_entry.id   AF-A0A251VGX4-F1
#
_cell.length_a   1.000
_cell.length_b   1.000
_cell.length_c   1.000
_cell.angle_alpha   90.00
_cell.angle_beta   90.00
_cell.angle_gamma   90.00
#
_symmetry.space_group_name_H-M   'P 1'
#
loop_
_entity.id
_entity.type
_entity.pdbx_description
1 polymer ?
#
loop_
_entity_poly.entity_id
_entity_poly.type
_entity_poly.pdbx_seq_one_letter_code
_entity_poly.pdbx_strand_id
1 'polypeptide(L)'
;MEMSHRGKEFLSIIQKAESDLRKLLDISDDYAVLFLQGGATTQFASIPLNICKPEDPVDYIVTSSWGDKAYKEATKYCKPKVIWTGKPEKYTGLPVFDELDQSINARYLHICANETIHGVEFKDYPTVKNKDAVLVADMSSNFCSKPIDVSKFGIIYAGAQKNVGPSGVTIVIIRKVVALWRLWVSPEGLRKNEGWIMENCCMLLKRN
;
A
#
# COMPACT_ATOMS: atom_id res chain seq x y z
N MET A 1 -1.75 22.61 18.15
CA MET A 1 -1.89 23.10 16.76
C MET A 1 -3.34 23.54 16.58
N GLU A 2 -3.56 24.84 16.44
CA GLU A 2 -4.90 25.46 16.34
C GLU A 2 -5.32 25.73 14.88
N MET A 3 -4.65 25.10 13.91
CA MET A 3 -4.89 25.32 12.48
C MET A 3 -6.09 24.49 11.99
N SER A 4 -7.01 25.10 11.26
CA SER A 4 -8.07 24.39 10.55
C SER A 4 -7.50 23.60 9.38
N HIS A 5 -7.90 22.33 9.22
CA HIS A 5 -7.53 21.49 8.06
C HIS A 5 -8.05 22.04 6.73
N ARG A 6 -9.00 22.98 6.74
CA ARG A 6 -9.52 23.66 5.55
C ARG A 6 -8.95 25.07 5.38
N GLY A 7 -8.13 25.53 6.33
CA GLY A 7 -7.45 26.82 6.27
C GLY A 7 -6.38 26.83 5.19
N LYS A 8 -6.13 28.00 4.59
CA LYS A 8 -5.15 28.15 3.50
C LYS A 8 -3.75 27.73 3.94
N GLU A 9 -3.41 28.00 5.20
CA GLU A 9 -2.15 27.63 5.83
C GLU A 9 -1.95 26.12 5.80
N PHE A 10 -2.89 25.33 6.33
CA PHE A 10 -2.80 23.87 6.31
C PHE A 10 -2.82 23.30 4.89
N LEU A 11 -3.67 23.84 4.02
CA LEU A 11 -3.75 23.40 2.62
C LEU A 11 -2.40 23.55 1.91
N SER A 12 -1.70 24.67 2.13
CA SER A 12 -0.36 24.87 1.56
C SER A 12 0.66 23.85 2.09
N ILE A 13 0.55 23.46 3.37
CA ILE A 13 1.45 22.47 4.00
C ILE A 13 1.25 21.09 3.36
N ILE A 14 -0.01 20.62 3.28
CA ILE A 14 -0.30 19.27 2.75
C ILE A 14 -0.02 19.18 1.24
N GLN A 15 -0.31 20.23 0.48
CA GLN A 15 0.01 20.30 -0.96
C GLN A 15 1.51 20.27 -1.20
N LYS A 16 2.28 21.03 -0.41
CA LYS A 16 3.73 21.02 -0.49
C LYS A 16 4.30 19.65 -0.11
N ALA A 17 3.78 19.03 0.95
CA ALA A 17 4.20 17.69 1.36
C ALA A 17 3.94 16.64 0.26
N GLU A 18 2.77 16.67 -0.38
CA GLU A 18 2.47 15.81 -1.53
C GLU A 18 3.44 16.09 -2.70
N SER A 19 3.60 17.35 -3.09
CA SER A 19 4.46 17.74 -4.22
C SER A 19 5.92 17.35 -3.99
N ASP A 20 6.44 17.57 -2.79
CA ASP A 20 7.81 17.22 -2.42
C ASP A 20 7.99 15.70 -2.45
N LEU A 21 7.00 14.93 -1.96
CA LEU A 21 7.06 13.46 -2.00
C LEU A 21 7.00 12.93 -3.43
N ARG A 22 6.13 13.50 -4.27
CA ARG A 22 6.05 13.15 -5.70
C ARG A 22 7.37 13.39 -6.40
N LYS A 23 8.01 14.54 -6.15
CA LYS A 23 9.31 14.86 -6.72
C LYS A 23 10.42 13.94 -6.18
N LEU A 24 10.40 13.60 -4.89
CA LEU A 24 11.42 12.79 -4.25
C LEU A 24 11.43 11.34 -4.74
N LEU A 25 10.24 10.76 -4.94
CA LEU A 25 10.08 9.35 -5.32
C LEU A 25 9.70 9.15 -6.80
N ASP A 26 9.73 10.23 -7.59
CA ASP A 26 9.33 10.23 -9.00
C ASP A 26 7.93 9.62 -9.24
N ILE A 27 6.96 10.06 -8.44
CA ILE A 27 5.59 9.53 -8.46
C ILE A 27 4.81 10.19 -9.59
N SER A 28 4.47 9.41 -10.61
CA SER A 28 3.66 9.87 -11.74
C SER A 28 2.22 10.24 -11.35
N ASP A 29 1.54 10.94 -12.26
CA ASP A 29 0.13 11.31 -12.10
C ASP A 29 -0.83 10.11 -12.14
N ASP A 30 -0.36 8.91 -12.51
CA ASP A 30 -1.16 7.68 -12.45
C ASP A 30 -1.38 7.18 -11.02
N TYR A 31 -0.73 7.82 -10.04
CA TYR A 31 -0.85 7.49 -8.62
C TYR A 31 -1.54 8.61 -7.84
N ALA A 32 -2.32 8.21 -6.84
CA ALA A 32 -2.78 9.08 -5.77
C ALA A 32 -1.88 8.92 -4.53
N VAL A 33 -1.62 10.02 -3.84
CA VAL A 33 -0.87 10.06 -2.58
C VAL A 33 -1.85 10.45 -1.47
N LEU A 34 -1.97 9.62 -0.44
CA LEU A 34 -2.92 9.80 0.65
C LEU A 34 -2.16 9.90 1.98
N PHE A 35 -2.61 10.80 2.85
CA PHE A 35 -2.14 10.95 4.23
C PHE A 35 -3.26 10.51 5.17
N LEU A 36 -3.11 9.31 5.76
CA LEU A 36 -4.14 8.63 6.53
C LEU A 36 -3.74 8.48 8.01
N GLN A 37 -4.72 8.23 8.87
CA GLN A 37 -4.49 7.86 10.27
C GLN A 37 -4.47 6.33 10.46
N GLY A 38 -4.24 5.87 11.69
CA GLY A 38 -4.33 4.45 12.07
C GLY A 38 -3.03 3.63 11.91
N GLY A 39 -1.97 4.23 11.38
CA GLY A 39 -0.68 3.53 11.19
C GLY A 39 -0.73 2.48 10.09
N ALA A 40 0.40 1.78 9.92
CA ALA A 40 0.55 0.68 8.96
C ALA A 40 -0.40 -0.49 9.26
N THR A 41 -0.68 -0.76 10.55
CA THR A 41 -1.57 -1.85 10.96
C THR A 41 -2.98 -1.68 10.42
N THR A 42 -3.52 -0.45 10.38
CA THR A 42 -4.83 -0.20 9.74
C THR A 42 -4.80 -0.51 8.24
N GLN A 43 -3.66 -0.36 7.57
CA GLN A 43 -3.54 -0.72 6.15
C GLN A 43 -3.59 -2.24 5.93
N PHE A 44 -3.17 -3.05 6.90
CA PHE A 44 -3.28 -4.51 6.81
C PHE A 44 -4.73 -4.97 6.61
N ALA A 45 -5.69 -4.27 7.22
CA ALA A 45 -7.12 -4.48 7.02
C ALA A 45 -7.67 -3.66 5.83
N SER A 46 -7.25 -2.40 5.69
CA SER A 46 -7.81 -1.47 4.70
C SER A 46 -7.57 -1.93 3.27
N ILE A 47 -6.40 -2.51 2.99
CA ILE A 47 -6.07 -2.99 1.63
C ILE A 47 -7.05 -4.08 1.18
N PRO A 48 -7.17 -5.24 1.84
CA PRO A 48 -8.12 -6.27 1.39
C PRO A 48 -9.58 -5.78 1.40
N LEU A 49 -9.97 -4.92 2.37
CA LEU A 49 -11.30 -4.31 2.38
C LEU A 49 -11.59 -3.39 1.19
N ASN A 50 -10.57 -2.79 0.57
CA ASN A 50 -10.74 -1.91 -0.59
C ASN A 50 -10.60 -2.63 -1.93
N ILE A 51 -9.79 -3.68 -2.03
CA ILE A 51 -9.46 -4.28 -3.34
C ILE A 51 -9.80 -5.76 -3.49
N CYS A 52 -10.39 -6.39 -2.46
CA CYS A 52 -10.77 -7.80 -2.49
C CYS A 52 -12.22 -8.04 -2.06
N LYS A 53 -12.77 -9.14 -2.56
CA LYS A 53 -13.93 -9.83 -2.02
C LYS A 53 -13.49 -10.91 -1.01
N PRO A 54 -14.39 -11.36 -0.12
CA PRO A 54 -14.08 -12.42 0.84
C PRO A 54 -13.52 -13.70 0.22
N GLU A 55 -13.93 -14.04 -1.00
CA GLU A 55 -13.49 -15.23 -1.73
C GLU A 55 -12.23 -15.03 -2.59
N ASP A 56 -11.78 -13.79 -2.79
CA ASP A 56 -10.63 -13.51 -3.64
C ASP A 56 -9.35 -14.10 -3.02
N PRO A 57 -8.55 -14.86 -3.79
CA PRO A 57 -7.23 -15.28 -3.36
C PRO A 57 -6.26 -14.10 -3.38
N VAL A 58 -5.34 -14.07 -2.42
CA VAL A 58 -4.24 -13.09 -2.36
C VAL A 58 -2.97 -13.79 -1.88
N ASP A 59 -1.82 -13.35 -2.34
CA ASP A 59 -0.55 -13.99 -1.99
C ASP A 59 0.28 -13.13 -1.03
N TYR A 60 0.98 -13.78 -0.10
CA TYR A 60 1.86 -13.13 0.87
C TYR A 60 3.25 -13.78 0.88
N ILE A 61 4.29 -12.94 0.90
CA ILE A 61 5.66 -13.35 1.23
C ILE A 61 5.96 -12.89 2.67
N VAL A 62 6.16 -13.85 3.56
CA VAL A 62 6.36 -13.59 4.99
C VAL A 62 7.83 -13.74 5.36
N THR A 63 8.55 -12.62 5.33
CA THR A 63 9.97 -12.54 5.69
C THR A 63 10.21 -12.37 7.18
N SER A 64 9.25 -11.84 7.96
CA SER A 64 9.30 -11.79 9.44
C SER A 64 7.94 -11.37 10.04
N SER A 65 7.94 -10.88 11.28
CA SER A 65 6.82 -10.50 12.12
C SER A 65 5.82 -9.49 11.51
N TRP A 66 6.24 -8.53 10.69
CA TRP A 66 5.31 -7.55 10.12
C TRP A 66 4.49 -8.15 8.98
N GLY A 67 5.13 -8.91 8.09
CA GLY A 67 4.46 -9.70 7.07
C GLY A 67 3.50 -10.73 7.66
N ASP A 68 3.90 -11.42 8.75
CA ASP A 68 3.03 -12.38 9.45
C ASP A 68 1.78 -11.70 10.04
N LYS A 69 1.92 -10.51 10.63
CA LYS A 69 0.77 -9.72 11.11
C LYS A 69 -0.14 -9.27 9.98
N ALA A 70 0.42 -8.79 8.86
CA ALA A 70 -0.36 -8.37 7.69
C ALA A 70 -1.14 -9.55 7.09
N TYR A 71 -0.50 -10.72 6.96
CA TYR A 71 -1.14 -11.96 6.52
C TYR A 71 -2.30 -12.35 7.44
N LYS A 72 -2.06 -12.42 8.76
CA LYS A 72 -3.09 -12.76 9.76
C LYS A 72 -4.27 -11.81 9.70
N GLU A 73 -4.05 -10.51 9.55
CA GLU A 73 -5.14 -9.56 9.43
C GLU A 73 -5.99 -9.78 8.16
N ALA A 74 -5.34 -10.08 7.03
CA ALA A 74 -6.02 -10.32 5.75
C ALA A 74 -6.96 -11.53 5.77
N THR A 75 -6.68 -12.54 6.62
CA THR A 75 -7.56 -13.73 6.77
C THR A 75 -8.98 -13.39 7.20
N LYS A 76 -9.20 -12.21 7.76
CA LYS A 76 -10.54 -11.74 8.17
C LYS A 76 -11.39 -11.23 7.00
N TYR A 77 -10.77 -10.94 5.85
CA TYR A 77 -11.39 -10.16 4.78
C TYR A 77 -11.29 -10.79 3.39
N CYS A 78 -10.41 -11.77 3.19
CA CYS A 78 -10.17 -12.46 1.91
C CYS A 78 -9.57 -13.86 2.14
N LYS A 79 -9.12 -14.54 1.07
CA LYS A 79 -8.45 -15.86 1.16
C LYS A 79 -6.93 -15.75 0.92
N PRO A 80 -6.14 -15.30 1.91
CA PRO A 80 -4.70 -15.18 1.72
C PRO A 80 -4.00 -16.55 1.73
N LYS A 81 -2.97 -16.69 0.88
CA LYS A 81 -2.02 -17.81 0.83
C LYS A 81 -0.61 -17.27 1.14
N VAL A 82 0.10 -17.90 2.06
CA VAL A 82 1.55 -17.67 2.21
C VAL A 82 2.25 -18.48 1.14
N ILE A 83 2.79 -17.82 0.12
CA ILE A 83 3.50 -18.48 -0.98
C ILE A 83 4.98 -18.72 -0.66
N TRP A 84 5.50 -17.99 0.33
CA TRP A 84 6.83 -18.21 0.89
C TRP A 84 6.93 -17.66 2.30
N THR A 85 7.67 -18.33 3.17
CA THR A 85 8.00 -17.82 4.50
C THR A 85 9.43 -18.15 4.89
N GLY A 86 10.13 -17.20 5.50
CA GLY A 86 11.47 -17.40 6.05
C GLY A 86 11.47 -18.04 7.44
N LYS A 87 10.30 -18.45 7.96
CA LYS A 87 10.16 -19.00 9.31
C LYS A 87 11.02 -20.26 9.55
N PRO A 88 11.12 -21.24 8.62
CA PRO A 88 11.97 -22.42 8.80
C PRO A 88 13.46 -22.06 8.98
N GLU A 89 13.92 -21.02 8.28
CA GLU A 89 15.30 -20.52 8.33
C GLU A 89 15.49 -19.43 9.41
N LYS A 90 14.55 -19.29 10.36
CA LYS A 90 14.58 -18.27 11.43
C LYS A 90 14.70 -16.83 10.90
N TYR A 91 14.06 -16.56 9.76
CA TYR A 91 14.01 -15.25 9.11
C TYR A 91 15.39 -14.70 8.73
N THR A 92 16.24 -15.54 8.14
CA THR A 92 17.61 -15.16 7.74
C THR A 92 17.79 -14.99 6.22
N GLY A 93 16.72 -15.21 5.44
CA GLY A 93 16.79 -15.21 3.98
C GLY A 93 15.63 -14.49 3.30
N LEU A 94 15.71 -14.43 1.97
CA LEU A 94 14.69 -13.96 1.05
C LEU A 94 14.37 -15.06 0.04
N PRO A 95 13.16 -15.08 -0.55
CA PRO A 95 12.84 -16.02 -1.62
C PRO A 95 13.64 -15.73 -2.88
N VAL A 96 13.86 -16.78 -3.68
CA VAL A 96 14.19 -16.65 -5.10
C VAL A 96 12.88 -16.37 -5.85
N PHE A 97 12.77 -15.24 -6.53
CA PHE A 97 11.49 -14.78 -7.07
C PHE A 97 10.88 -15.70 -8.14
N ASP A 98 11.72 -16.33 -8.96
CA ASP A 98 11.26 -17.20 -10.05
C ASP A 98 10.62 -18.50 -9.54
N GLU A 99 11.04 -18.96 -8.35
CA GLU A 99 10.57 -20.18 -7.70
C GLU A 99 9.24 -19.98 -6.93
N LEU A 100 8.74 -18.74 -6.87
CA LEU A 100 7.48 -18.45 -6.17
C LEU A 100 6.27 -19.04 -6.92
N ASP A 101 5.55 -19.93 -6.23
CA ASP A 101 4.27 -20.49 -6.64
C ASP A 101 3.12 -19.49 -6.38
N GLN A 102 3.09 -18.43 -7.19
CA GLN A 102 2.04 -17.41 -7.15
C GLN A 102 0.71 -17.98 -7.66
N SER A 103 -0.38 -17.66 -6.95
CA SER A 103 -1.72 -18.10 -7.32
C SER A 103 -2.17 -17.41 -8.62
N ILE A 104 -2.66 -18.19 -9.58
CA ILE A 104 -3.03 -17.69 -10.91
C ILE A 104 -4.05 -16.54 -10.90
N ASN A 105 -4.95 -16.54 -9.92
CA ASN A 105 -6.02 -15.56 -9.78
C ASN A 105 -5.81 -14.62 -8.57
N ALA A 106 -4.61 -14.58 -7.97
CA ALA A 106 -4.36 -13.68 -6.84
C ALA A 106 -4.70 -12.24 -7.21
N ARG A 107 -5.37 -11.48 -6.33
CA ARG A 107 -5.64 -10.05 -6.56
C ARG A 107 -4.45 -9.15 -6.30
N TYR A 108 -3.60 -9.57 -5.37
CA TYR A 108 -2.34 -8.91 -5.11
C TYR A 108 -1.32 -9.87 -4.51
N LEU A 109 -0.06 -9.48 -4.60
CA LEU A 109 1.06 -10.05 -3.87
C LEU A 109 1.49 -9.02 -2.82
N HIS A 110 1.52 -9.41 -1.54
CA HIS A 110 1.94 -8.54 -0.45
C HIS A 110 3.34 -8.90 0.06
N ILE A 111 4.14 -7.86 0.29
CA ILE A 111 5.47 -7.95 0.90
C ILE A 111 5.64 -6.92 2.03
N CYS A 112 6.51 -7.24 2.99
CA CYS A 112 7.12 -6.24 3.86
C CYS A 112 8.54 -5.95 3.34
N ALA A 113 8.78 -4.75 2.81
CA ALA A 113 10.04 -4.41 2.14
C ALA A 113 11.24 -4.39 3.10
N ASN A 114 11.01 -4.03 4.37
CA ASN A 114 12.03 -4.05 5.43
C ASN A 114 11.45 -4.50 6.77
N GLU A 115 11.84 -5.69 7.21
CA GLU A 115 11.44 -6.30 8.47
C GLU A 115 12.36 -5.88 9.62
N THR A 116 11.89 -4.95 10.47
CA THR A 116 12.73 -4.34 11.52
C THR A 116 13.16 -5.30 12.63
N ILE A 117 12.42 -6.38 12.87
CA ILE A 117 12.70 -7.28 14.01
C ILE A 117 13.88 -8.20 13.69
N HIS A 118 13.98 -8.67 12.45
CA HIS A 118 15.01 -9.63 12.05
C HIS A 118 16.04 -9.04 11.07
N GLY A 119 15.88 -7.78 10.67
CA GLY A 119 16.83 -7.10 9.78
C GLY A 119 16.82 -7.64 8.34
N VAL A 120 15.66 -8.11 7.86
CA VAL A 120 15.50 -8.66 6.52
C VAL A 120 14.93 -7.59 5.58
N GLU A 121 15.72 -7.18 4.60
CA GLU A 121 15.33 -6.14 3.64
C GLU A 121 15.44 -6.63 2.20
N PHE A 122 14.35 -6.45 1.43
CA PHE A 122 14.35 -6.69 0.00
C PHE A 122 15.31 -5.72 -0.73
N LYS A 123 16.20 -6.29 -1.55
CA LYS A 123 17.11 -5.53 -2.42
C LYS A 123 16.51 -5.26 -3.80
N ASP A 124 15.66 -6.16 -4.26
CA ASP A 124 14.77 -5.97 -5.41
C ASP A 124 13.40 -6.57 -5.06
N TYR A 125 12.43 -6.43 -5.97
CA TYR A 125 11.03 -6.75 -5.72
C TYR A 125 10.51 -7.83 -6.67
N PRO A 126 9.64 -8.74 -6.21
CA PRO A 126 9.05 -9.76 -7.06
C PRO A 126 8.11 -9.14 -8.10
N THR A 127 8.08 -9.71 -9.29
CA THR A 127 7.06 -9.36 -10.31
C THR A 127 5.83 -10.24 -10.10
N VAL A 128 4.64 -9.63 -10.17
CA VAL A 128 3.38 -10.36 -10.05
C VAL A 128 3.08 -11.08 -11.37
N LYS A 129 2.82 -12.39 -11.31
CA LYS A 129 2.58 -13.24 -12.50
C LYS A 129 1.19 -12.99 -13.10
N ASN A 130 0.18 -12.72 -12.26
CA ASN A 130 -1.14 -12.33 -12.72
C ASN A 130 -1.13 -10.86 -13.19
N LYS A 131 -1.49 -10.63 -14.46
CA LYS A 131 -1.50 -9.28 -15.08
C LYS A 131 -2.57 -8.35 -14.49
N ASP A 132 -3.64 -8.94 -13.95
CA ASP A 132 -4.74 -8.21 -13.32
C ASP A 132 -4.54 -8.04 -11.81
N ALA A 133 -3.33 -8.33 -11.33
CA ALA A 133 -2.96 -8.23 -9.92
C ALA A 133 -1.88 -7.18 -9.72
N VAL A 134 -1.68 -6.78 -8.46
CA VAL A 134 -0.68 -5.76 -8.12
C VAL A 134 0.24 -6.17 -7.00
N LEU A 135 1.45 -5.60 -7.01
CA LEU A 135 2.36 -5.68 -5.88
C LEU A 135 1.97 -4.64 -4.82
N VAL A 136 1.84 -5.10 -3.59
CA VAL A 136 1.54 -4.30 -2.41
C VAL A 136 2.73 -4.37 -1.44
N ALA A 137 3.27 -3.22 -1.04
CA ALA A 137 4.45 -3.18 -0.19
C ALA A 137 4.26 -2.34 1.08
N ASP A 138 4.52 -2.96 2.24
CA ASP A 138 4.83 -2.23 3.47
C ASP A 138 6.26 -1.71 3.40
N MET A 139 6.41 -0.39 3.25
CA MET A 139 7.72 0.27 3.24
C MET A 139 7.96 1.08 4.51
N SER A 140 7.17 0.90 5.57
CA SER A 140 7.23 1.77 6.77
C SER A 140 8.65 2.05 7.24
N SER A 141 9.52 1.02 7.29
CA SER A 141 10.87 1.08 7.85
C SER A 141 12.00 1.38 6.87
N ASN A 142 11.72 1.54 5.57
CA ASN A 142 12.71 1.93 4.57
C ASN A 142 12.15 2.94 3.54
N PHE A 143 10.99 3.53 3.82
CA PHE A 143 10.38 4.53 2.97
C PHE A 143 11.30 5.75 2.84
N CYS A 144 11.60 6.18 1.61
CA CYS A 144 12.57 7.25 1.32
C CYS A 144 14.03 6.99 1.77
N SER A 145 14.44 5.74 2.05
CA SER A 145 15.85 5.44 2.36
C SER A 145 16.71 5.19 1.13
N LYS A 146 16.08 4.89 -0.02
CA LYS A 146 16.72 4.59 -1.30
C LYS A 146 15.79 4.92 -2.47
N PRO A 147 16.32 5.13 -3.69
CA PRO A 147 15.49 5.23 -4.88
C PRO A 147 14.64 3.96 -5.07
N ILE A 148 13.39 4.13 -5.49
CA ILE A 148 12.49 3.04 -5.83
C ILE A 148 11.80 3.35 -7.15
N ASP A 149 11.53 2.31 -7.93
CA ASP A 149 10.65 2.42 -9.10
C ASP A 149 9.19 2.21 -8.64
N VAL A 150 8.47 3.31 -8.42
CA VAL A 150 7.07 3.29 -7.97
C VAL A 150 6.17 2.56 -8.96
N SER A 151 6.53 2.53 -10.25
CA SER A 151 5.75 1.88 -11.30
C SER A 151 5.69 0.34 -11.16
N LYS A 152 6.54 -0.27 -10.33
CA LYS A 152 6.44 -1.70 -10.01
C LYS A 152 5.29 -2.04 -9.05
N PHE A 153 4.75 -1.05 -8.34
CA PHE A 153 3.79 -1.25 -7.25
C PHE A 153 2.39 -0.79 -7.63
N GLY A 154 1.36 -1.53 -7.20
CA GLY A 154 0.00 -0.98 -7.19
C GLY A 154 -0.28 -0.17 -5.93
N ILE A 155 0.28 -0.60 -4.79
CA ILE A 155 0.13 0.09 -3.51
C ILE A 155 1.46 0.06 -2.75
N ILE A 156 1.91 1.22 -2.29
CA ILE A 156 2.97 1.37 -1.27
C ILE A 156 2.31 2.03 -0.06
N TYR A 157 2.59 1.54 1.14
CA TYR A 157 2.21 2.25 2.35
C TYR A 157 3.34 2.29 3.37
N ALA A 158 3.38 3.37 4.15
CA ALA A 158 4.41 3.59 5.15
C ALA A 158 3.85 4.39 6.33
N GLY A 159 3.91 3.82 7.54
CA GLY A 159 3.76 4.60 8.76
C GLY A 159 4.96 5.52 8.94
N ALA A 160 4.73 6.82 9.12
CA ALA A 160 5.82 7.81 9.13
C ALA A 160 6.84 7.60 10.26
N GLN A 161 6.40 7.05 11.40
CA GLN A 161 7.14 6.96 12.66
C GLN A 161 8.48 6.22 12.63
N LYS A 162 8.78 5.50 11.54
CA LYS A 162 10.02 4.72 11.46
C LYS A 162 11.14 5.49 10.76
N ASN A 163 10.89 6.05 9.57
CA ASN A 163 11.96 6.63 8.75
C ASN A 163 11.74 8.10 8.33
N VAL A 164 10.49 8.59 8.29
CA VAL A 164 10.17 9.87 7.63
C VAL A 164 9.43 10.88 8.51
N GLY A 165 9.23 10.59 9.79
CA GLY A 165 8.62 11.52 10.73
C GLY A 165 8.20 10.87 12.04
N PRO A 166 7.47 11.60 12.91
CA PRO A 166 6.86 11.04 14.12
C PRO A 166 5.60 10.24 13.81
N SER A 167 5.10 9.49 14.79
CA SER A 167 3.81 8.78 14.69
C SER A 167 2.63 9.72 14.56
N GLY A 168 1.62 9.30 13.79
CA GLY A 168 0.36 10.02 13.61
C GLY A 168 -0.16 10.03 12.18
N VAL A 169 0.72 9.79 11.21
CA VAL A 169 0.37 9.74 9.78
C VAL A 169 0.92 8.49 9.10
N THR A 170 0.11 7.92 8.22
CA THR A 170 0.45 6.85 7.29
C THR A 170 0.34 7.40 5.88
N ILE A 171 1.42 7.27 5.13
CA ILE A 171 1.44 7.64 3.71
C ILE A 171 1.02 6.42 2.91
N VAL A 172 0.10 6.60 1.95
CA VAL A 172 -0.29 5.55 0.99
C VAL A 172 -0.15 6.11 -0.42
N ILE A 173 0.63 5.44 -1.25
CA ILE A 173 0.76 5.72 -2.68
C ILE A 173 0.03 4.59 -3.40
N ILE A 174 -1.05 4.91 -4.12
CA ILE A 174 -1.92 3.92 -4.77
C ILE A 174 -2.11 4.26 -6.24
N ARG A 175 -1.94 3.27 -7.12
CA ARG A 175 -2.21 3.42 -8.54
C ARG A 175 -3.71 3.65 -8.75
N LYS A 176 -4.09 4.69 -9.49
CA LYS A 176 -5.49 5.12 -9.65
C LYS A 176 -6.41 4.01 -10.18
N VAL A 177 -5.91 3.18 -11.10
CA VAL A 177 -6.69 2.03 -11.63
C VAL A 177 -7.05 1.01 -10.56
N VAL A 178 -6.20 0.83 -9.54
CA VAL A 178 -6.47 -0.06 -8.39
C VAL A 178 -7.54 0.55 -7.49
N ALA A 179 -7.46 1.86 -7.24
CA ALA A 179 -8.47 2.57 -6.45
C ALA A 179 -9.87 2.53 -7.10
N LEU A 180 -9.93 2.42 -8.43
CA LEU A 180 -11.18 2.31 -9.20
C LEU A 180 -11.80 0.90 -9.13
N TRP A 181 -11.05 -0.17 -8.85
CA TRP A 181 -11.56 -1.55 -8.93
C TRP A 181 -12.79 -1.82 -8.05
N ARG A 182 -12.92 -1.20 -6.86
CA ARG A 182 -14.13 -1.35 -6.02
C ARG A 182 -15.37 -0.67 -6.65
N LEU A 183 -15.18 0.44 -7.36
CA LEU A 183 -16.29 1.22 -7.92
C LEU A 183 -16.94 0.53 -9.12
N TRP A 184 -16.18 -0.32 -9.84
CA TRP A 184 -16.70 -1.11 -10.97
C TRP A 184 -17.44 -2.38 -10.57
N VAL A 185 -17.20 -2.91 -9.36
CA VAL A 185 -17.78 -4.18 -8.89
C VAL A 185 -19.14 -3.98 -8.19
N SER A 186 -19.54 -2.74 -7.88
CA SER A 186 -20.90 -2.42 -7.43
C SER A 186 -21.82 -2.19 -8.63
N PRO A 187 -22.98 -2.88 -8.74
CA PRO A 187 -23.98 -2.64 -9.79
C PRO A 187 -24.48 -1.18 -9.85
N GLU A 188 -24.31 -0.40 -8.77
CA GLU A 188 -24.73 1.00 -8.66
C GLU A 188 -23.65 1.99 -9.14
N GLY A 189 -22.42 1.53 -9.36
CA GLY A 189 -21.26 2.37 -9.74
C GLY A 189 -21.29 2.90 -11.17
N LEU A 190 -22.12 2.32 -12.04
CA LEU A 190 -22.20 2.67 -13.48
C LEU A 190 -22.76 4.07 -13.78
N ARG A 191 -23.30 4.81 -12.80
CA ARG A 191 -24.03 6.06 -13.09
C ARG A 191 -23.60 7.33 -12.35
N LYS A 192 -22.63 7.31 -11.42
CA LYS A 192 -22.40 8.50 -10.57
C LYS A 192 -20.96 8.91 -10.21
N ASN A 193 -19.92 8.13 -10.51
CA ASN A 193 -18.72 8.21 -9.67
C ASN A 193 -17.42 8.73 -10.30
N GLU A 194 -17.48 9.56 -11.35
CA GLU A 194 -16.34 10.47 -11.62
C GLU A 194 -16.19 11.53 -10.52
N GLY A 195 -17.30 11.93 -9.87
CA GLY A 195 -17.29 12.89 -8.75
C GLY A 195 -16.91 12.29 -7.39
N TRP A 196 -17.18 11.01 -7.14
CA TRP A 196 -17.14 10.46 -5.76
C TRP A 196 -15.72 10.18 -5.22
N ILE A 197 -14.78 9.77 -6.07
CA ILE A 197 -13.36 9.66 -5.66
C ILE A 197 -12.79 11.04 -5.34
N MET A 198 -13.15 12.03 -6.17
CA MET A 198 -12.73 13.42 -5.97
C MET A 198 -13.39 14.06 -4.74
N GLU A 199 -14.65 13.72 -4.45
CA GLU A 199 -15.39 14.32 -3.33
C GLU A 199 -15.14 13.63 -1.99
N ASN A 200 -14.85 12.33 -1.90
CA ASN A 200 -14.75 11.65 -0.59
C ASN A 200 -13.35 11.14 -0.22
N CYS A 201 -12.42 11.00 -1.17
CA CYS A 201 -10.98 10.85 -0.87
C CYS A 201 -10.17 12.14 -1.12
N CYS A 202 -10.72 13.09 -1.89
CA CYS A 202 -10.04 14.31 -2.32
C CYS A 202 -10.75 15.61 -1.88
N MET A 203 -11.60 15.55 -0.84
CA MET A 203 -12.28 16.72 -0.24
C MET A 203 -11.33 17.70 0.49
N LEU A 204 -10.09 17.82 0.03
CA LEU A 204 -9.15 18.86 0.40
C LEU A 204 -8.63 19.68 -0.80
N LEU A 205 -8.94 19.36 -2.07
CA LEU A 205 -8.18 19.98 -3.18
C LEU A 205 -8.92 20.58 -4.37
N LYS A 206 -10.25 20.52 -4.52
CA LYS A 206 -10.91 21.25 -5.62
C LYS A 206 -12.26 21.86 -5.24
N ARG A 207 -12.22 23.07 -4.69
CA ARG A 207 -13.26 24.10 -4.83
C ARG A 207 -12.58 25.47 -4.88
N ASN A 208 -12.33 25.95 -6.09
CA ASN A 208 -12.31 27.36 -6.51
C ASN A 208 -12.82 27.38 -7.95
#